data_AF-A0A8T0M687-F1
#
_entry.id   AF-A0A8T0M687-F1
#
_cell.length_a   1.000
_cell.length_b   1.000
_cell.length_c   1.000
_cell.angle_alpha   90.00
_cell.angle_beta   90.00
_cell.angle_gamma   90.00
#
_symmetry.space_group_name_H-M   'P 1'
#
loop_
_entity.id
_entity.type
_entity.pdbx_description
1 polymer ?
#
loop_
_entity_poly.entity_id
_entity_poly.type
_entity_poly.pdbx_seq_one_letter_code
_entity_poly.pdbx_strand_id
1 'polypeptide(L)'
;MSEQATRLESLLLLVRDGSSAQIRENAAEKLGQVATQSSESCHSILQQLRPLIVDSNWEIRVAASKCLNVVAHSLLNEDDNVADLFAAVSVGSREVSCTTLNLQTVDITKVVREGAPLLRSGGEVSESELLAR
;
A
#
# COMPACT_ATOMS: atom_id res chain seq x y z
N MET A 1 24.69 12.43 3.78
CA MET A 1 23.37 12.06 3.23
C MET A 1 23.23 12.73 1.88
N SER A 2 22.84 12.01 0.83
CA SER A 2 22.75 12.57 -0.52
C SER A 2 21.55 13.53 -0.63
N GLU A 3 21.68 14.57 -1.45
CA GLU A 3 20.64 15.60 -1.67
C GLU A 3 19.29 15.03 -2.15
N GLN A 4 19.34 13.86 -2.81
CA GLN A 4 18.14 13.16 -3.28
C GLN A 4 17.35 12.51 -2.15
N ALA A 5 18.04 12.01 -1.11
CA ALA A 5 17.39 11.40 0.05
C ALA A 5 16.59 12.44 0.85
N THR A 6 17.17 13.63 1.08
CA THR A 6 16.50 14.71 1.81
C THR A 6 15.30 15.28 1.04
N ARG A 7 15.36 15.33 -0.29
CA ARG A 7 14.22 15.71 -1.15
C ARG A 7 13.06 14.72 -1.05
N LEU A 8 13.36 13.42 -1.08
CA LEU A 8 12.36 12.36 -0.98
C LEU A 8 11.65 12.37 0.38
N GLU A 9 12.42 12.52 1.46
CA GLU A 9 11.87 12.68 2.83
C GLU A 9 10.97 13.91 2.94
N SER A 10 11.37 15.03 2.32
CA SER A 10 10.56 16.25 2.31
C SER A 10 9.23 16.07 1.57
N LEU A 11 9.22 15.34 0.46
CA LEU A 11 7.98 15.02 -0.28
C LEU A 11 7.05 14.13 0.54
N LEU A 12 7.59 13.12 1.22
CA LEU A 12 6.79 12.26 2.11
C LEU A 12 6.23 13.02 3.31
N LEU A 13 7.02 13.96 3.86
CA LEU A 13 6.53 14.88 4.90
C LEU A 13 5.36 15.73 4.39
N LEU A 14 5.42 16.23 3.16
CA LEU A 14 4.32 16.98 2.54
C LEU A 14 3.07 16.13 2.30
N VAL A 15 3.21 14.84 1.99
CA VAL A 15 2.06 13.92 1.92
C VAL A 15 1.39 13.77 3.29
N ARG A 16 2.18 13.71 4.37
CA ARG A 16 1.65 13.57 5.73
C ARG A 16 1.07 14.87 6.29
N ASP A 17 1.85 15.94 6.26
CA ASP A 17 1.61 17.18 7.00
C ASP A 17 1.27 18.37 6.08
N GLY A 18 1.04 18.13 4.79
CA GLY A 18 0.68 19.18 3.84
C GLY A 18 -0.56 19.95 4.27
N SER A 19 -0.50 21.28 4.23
CA SER A 19 -1.56 22.17 4.76
C SER A 19 -2.86 22.16 3.94
N SER A 20 -2.83 21.67 2.70
CA SER A 20 -4.01 21.52 1.85
C SER A 20 -3.98 20.19 1.08
N ALA A 21 -5.16 19.71 0.67
CA ALA A 21 -5.26 18.51 -0.14
C ALA A 21 -4.46 18.62 -1.46
N GLN A 22 -4.47 19.80 -2.09
CA GLN A 22 -3.70 20.06 -3.31
C GLN A 22 -2.19 19.90 -3.10
N ILE A 23 -1.65 20.33 -1.95
CA ILE A 23 -0.22 20.15 -1.65
C ILE A 23 0.12 18.66 -1.51
N ARG A 24 -0.74 17.90 -0.82
CA ARG A 24 -0.57 16.45 -0.65
C ARG A 24 -0.61 15.70 -1.99
N GLU A 25 -1.51 16.10 -2.87
CA GLU A 25 -1.68 15.51 -4.21
C GLU A 25 -0.49 15.83 -5.13
N ASN A 26 -0.04 17.08 -5.17
CA ASN A 26 1.18 17.44 -5.90
C ASN A 26 2.43 16.69 -5.38
N ALA A 27 2.55 16.53 -4.05
CA ALA A 27 3.65 15.76 -3.48
C ALA A 27 3.59 14.27 -3.89
N ALA A 28 2.40 13.69 -3.90
CA ALA A 28 2.16 12.33 -4.38
C ALA A 28 2.53 12.15 -5.86
N GLU A 29 2.15 13.09 -6.73
CA GLU A 29 2.54 13.07 -8.16
C GLU A 29 4.05 13.09 -8.34
N LYS A 30 4.76 13.91 -7.56
CA LYS A 30 6.22 13.95 -7.58
C LYS A 30 6.84 12.64 -7.08
N LEU A 31 6.27 12.02 -6.05
CA LEU A 31 6.71 10.70 -5.60
C LEU A 31 6.46 9.62 -6.66
N GLY A 32 5.34 9.68 -7.38
CA GLY A 32 5.09 8.80 -8.53
C GLY A 32 6.15 8.92 -9.62
N GLN A 33 6.51 10.15 -10.00
CA GLN A 33 7.59 10.42 -10.96
C GLN A 33 8.96 9.92 -10.48
N VAL A 34 9.24 9.95 -9.17
CA VAL A 34 10.49 9.43 -8.61
C VAL A 34 10.48 7.90 -8.55
N ALA A 35 9.32 7.29 -8.29
CA ALA A 35 9.18 5.84 -8.21
C ALA A 35 9.49 5.14 -9.54
N THR A 36 9.22 5.78 -10.68
CA THR A 36 9.53 5.23 -12.01
C THR A 36 11.01 5.27 -12.37
N GLN A 37 11.81 6.11 -11.72
CA GLN A 37 13.23 6.28 -12.03
C GLN A 37 14.09 5.10 -11.56
N SER A 38 13.74 4.50 -10.42
CA SER A 38 14.48 3.39 -9.84
C SER A 38 13.59 2.52 -8.94
N SER A 39 13.74 1.20 -9.08
CA SER A 39 13.07 0.23 -8.20
C SER A 39 13.47 0.40 -6.72
N GLU A 40 14.67 0.87 -6.43
CA GLU A 40 15.13 1.12 -5.05
C GLU A 40 14.36 2.29 -4.41
N SER A 41 14.19 3.37 -5.18
CA SER A 41 13.42 4.54 -4.74
C SER A 41 11.95 4.18 -4.53
N CYS A 42 11.35 3.40 -5.43
CA CYS A 42 10.01 2.86 -5.26
C CYS A 42 9.88 2.04 -3.95
N HIS A 43 10.81 1.11 -3.70
CA HIS A 43 10.80 0.31 -2.48
C HIS A 43 10.89 1.20 -1.23
N SER A 44 11.77 2.20 -1.23
CA SER A 44 11.91 3.15 -0.11
C SER A 44 10.62 3.94 0.13
N ILE A 45 9.97 4.43 -0.93
CA ILE A 45 8.69 5.16 -0.84
C ILE A 45 7.61 4.26 -0.21
N LEU A 46 7.49 3.01 -0.67
CA LEU A 46 6.49 2.06 -0.15
C LEU A 46 6.74 1.69 1.31
N GLN A 47 8.00 1.50 1.72
CA GLN A 47 8.37 1.25 3.11
C GLN A 47 7.95 2.41 4.02
N GLN A 48 8.13 3.65 3.57
CA GLN A 48 7.77 4.84 4.33
C GLN A 48 6.26 5.15 4.31
N LEU A 49 5.55 4.78 3.25
CA LEU A 49 4.08 4.91 3.18
C LEU A 49 3.35 3.89 4.07
N ARG A 50 3.92 2.69 4.29
CA ARG A 50 3.29 1.62 5.08
C ARG A 50 2.73 2.09 6.45
N PRO A 51 3.50 2.79 7.32
CA PRO A 51 2.95 3.27 8.58
C PRO A 51 1.86 4.33 8.42
N LEU A 52 1.86 5.12 7.33
CA LEU A 52 0.89 6.19 7.11
C LEU A 52 -0.50 5.66 6.71
N ILE A 53 -0.58 4.49 6.07
CA ILE A 53 -1.85 3.86 5.66
C ILE A 53 -2.66 3.39 6.87
N VAL A 54 -1.98 3.01 7.96
CA VAL A 54 -2.60 2.55 9.20
C VAL A 54 -2.55 3.62 10.31
N ASP A 55 -2.27 4.86 9.95
CA ASP A 55 -2.20 5.97 10.90
C ASP A 55 -3.55 6.18 11.61
N SER A 56 -3.50 6.59 12.87
CA SER A 56 -4.70 6.94 13.65
C SER A 56 -5.53 8.06 13.01
N ASN A 57 -4.87 9.01 12.34
CA ASN A 57 -5.49 10.16 11.71
C ASN A 57 -6.08 9.78 10.34
N TRP A 58 -7.38 9.97 10.21
CA TRP A 58 -8.12 9.75 8.97
C TRP A 58 -7.52 10.47 7.76
N GLU A 59 -7.16 11.74 7.91
CA GLU A 59 -6.64 12.56 6.81
C GLU A 59 -5.30 12.04 6.29
N ILE A 60 -4.44 11.57 7.18
CA ILE A 60 -3.15 10.95 6.84
C ILE A 60 -3.38 9.66 6.07
N ARG A 61 -4.32 8.81 6.52
CA ARG A 61 -4.65 7.57 5.80
C ARG A 61 -5.17 7.83 4.39
N VAL A 62 -6.04 8.83 4.22
CA VAL A 62 -6.58 9.22 2.91
C VAL A 62 -5.46 9.73 2.00
N ALA A 63 -4.59 10.62 2.50
CA ALA A 63 -3.46 11.14 1.73
C ALA A 63 -2.47 10.05 1.33
N ALA A 64 -2.09 9.16 2.26
CA ALA A 64 -1.21 8.04 2.00
C ALA A 64 -1.80 7.06 0.97
N SER A 65 -3.11 6.79 1.05
CA SER A 65 -3.81 5.92 0.09
C SER A 65 -3.83 6.53 -1.31
N LYS A 66 -4.10 7.84 -1.42
CA LYS A 66 -4.01 8.57 -2.70
C LYS A 66 -2.58 8.54 -3.26
N CYS A 67 -1.58 8.76 -2.41
CA CYS A 67 -0.17 8.67 -2.80
C CYS A 67 0.19 7.28 -3.33
N LEU A 68 -0.25 6.22 -2.63
CA LEU A 68 -0.04 4.85 -3.08
C LEU A 68 -0.69 4.59 -4.44
N ASN A 69 -1.92 5.07 -4.65
CA ASN A 69 -2.61 4.96 -5.92
C ASN A 69 -1.82 5.62 -7.05
N VAL A 70 -1.33 6.85 -6.84
CA VAL A 70 -0.53 7.58 -7.84
C VAL A 70 0.78 6.87 -8.15
N VAL A 71 1.49 6.37 -7.12
CA VAL A 71 2.72 5.60 -7.29
C VAL A 71 2.45 4.32 -8.08
N ALA A 72 1.38 3.58 -7.77
CA ALA A 72 1.00 2.37 -8.49
C ALA A 72 0.69 2.67 -9.96
N HIS A 73 -0.12 3.70 -10.24
CA HIS A 73 -0.44 4.10 -11.62
C HIS A 73 0.78 4.58 -12.39
N SER A 74 1.73 5.26 -11.74
CA SER A 74 2.95 5.71 -12.40
C SER A 74 3.82 4.53 -12.87
N LEU A 75 3.71 3.38 -12.21
CA LEU A 75 4.46 2.17 -12.53
C LEU A 75 3.73 1.24 -13.52
N LEU A 76 2.45 1.48 -13.78
CA LEU A 76 1.70 0.75 -14.80
C LEU A 76 2.19 1.22 -16.18
N ASN A 77 2.72 0.28 -16.97
CA ASN A 77 2.81 0.48 -18.41
C ASN A 77 1.43 0.11 -18.97
N GLU A 78 0.71 1.08 -19.54
CA GLU A 78 -0.60 0.86 -20.18
C GLU A 78 -0.52 -0.15 -21.35
N ASP A 79 0.69 -0.45 -21.84
CA ASP A 79 0.94 -1.42 -22.92
C ASP A 79 1.01 -2.88 -22.43
N ASP A 80 1.17 -3.12 -21.12
CA ASP A 80 1.15 -4.47 -20.59
C ASP A 80 -0.29 -4.95 -20.48
N ASN A 81 -0.67 -5.90 -21.33
CA ASN A 81 -1.98 -6.54 -21.27
C ASN A 81 -2.15 -7.15 -19.87
N VAL A 82 -2.91 -6.46 -19.02
CA VAL A 82 -3.20 -6.87 -17.64
C VAL A 82 -3.80 -8.27 -17.59
N ALA A 83 -4.46 -8.73 -18.66
CA ALA A 83 -4.96 -10.09 -18.79
C ALA A 83 -3.83 -11.12 -18.95
N ASP A 84 -2.77 -10.80 -19.69
CA ASP A 84 -1.60 -11.68 -19.87
C ASP A 84 -0.77 -11.73 -18.59
N LEU A 85 -0.62 -10.62 -17.87
CA LEU A 85 0.03 -10.60 -16.55
C LEU A 85 -0.78 -11.39 -15.51
N PHE A 86 -2.10 -11.23 -15.51
CA PHE A 86 -3.00 -11.98 -14.62
C PHE A 86 -2.99 -13.48 -14.94
N ALA A 87 -2.93 -13.85 -16.23
CA ALA A 87 -2.75 -15.23 -16.65
C ALA A 87 -1.38 -15.78 -16.23
N ALA A 88 -0.31 -15.00 -16.38
CA ALA A 88 1.04 -15.39 -15.96
C ALA A 88 1.15 -15.57 -14.44
N VAL A 89 0.51 -14.70 -13.64
CA VAL A 89 0.46 -14.82 -12.17
C VAL A 89 -0.46 -15.96 -11.72
N SER A 90 -1.57 -16.22 -12.42
CA SER A 90 -2.44 -17.37 -12.12
C SER A 90 -1.76 -18.71 -12.37
N VAL A 91 -0.77 -18.77 -13.26
CA VAL A 91 -0.08 -20.00 -13.67
C VAL A 91 1.34 -20.11 -13.06
N GLY A 92 1.93 -18.99 -12.62
CA GLY A 92 3.31 -18.91 -12.13
C GLY A 92 3.43 -19.07 -10.62
N SER A 93 3.91 -20.24 -10.18
CA SER A 93 4.42 -20.54 -8.85
C SER A 93 5.09 -19.33 -8.16
N ARG A 94 4.39 -18.75 -7.19
CA ARG A 94 5.02 -18.08 -6.06
C ARG A 94 4.80 -18.99 -4.87
N GLU A 95 5.87 -19.54 -4.32
CA GLU A 95 5.87 -20.12 -2.97
C GLU A 95 5.57 -18.99 -1.98
N VAL A 96 4.31 -18.63 -1.86
CA VAL A 96 3.78 -17.98 -0.68
C VAL A 96 2.96 -19.06 -0.01
N SER A 97 3.25 -19.37 1.25
CA SER A 97 2.55 -20.38 2.04
C SER A 97 1.07 -20.04 2.32
N CYS A 98 0.42 -19.23 1.48
CA CYS A 98 -1.02 -19.00 1.51
C CYS A 98 -1.70 -20.02 0.57
N THR A 99 -2.58 -20.83 1.15
CA THR A 99 -3.55 -21.62 0.40
C THR A 99 -4.28 -20.68 -0.56
N THR A 100 -4.07 -20.85 -1.86
CA THR A 100 -4.73 -20.03 -2.88
C THR A 100 -6.25 -20.14 -2.69
N LEU A 101 -6.91 -19.02 -2.41
CA LEU A 101 -8.35 -18.97 -2.17
C LEU A 101 -9.10 -19.00 -3.51
N ASN A 102 -10.12 -19.84 -3.63
CA ASN A 102 -10.96 -19.92 -4.83
C ASN A 102 -12.36 -19.36 -4.54
N LEU A 103 -12.78 -18.39 -5.35
CA LEU A 103 -14.10 -17.75 -5.25
C LEU A 103 -15.28 -18.72 -5.40
N GLN A 104 -15.12 -19.80 -6.18
CA GLN A 104 -16.16 -20.81 -6.37
C GLN A 104 -16.38 -21.68 -5.12
N THR A 105 -15.37 -21.79 -4.25
CA THR A 105 -15.42 -22.62 -3.05
C THR A 105 -15.80 -21.84 -1.79
N VAL A 106 -16.09 -20.55 -1.91
CA VAL A 106 -16.44 -19.70 -0.76
C VAL A 106 -17.87 -20.00 -0.30
N ASP A 107 -18.00 -20.54 0.91
CA ASP A 107 -19.28 -20.72 1.60
C ASP A 107 -19.54 -19.55 2.55
N ILE A 108 -20.48 -18.68 2.17
CA ILE A 108 -20.87 -17.49 2.95
C ILE A 108 -21.47 -17.89 4.30
N THR A 109 -22.21 -19.01 4.38
CA THR A 109 -22.85 -19.43 5.62
C THR A 109 -21.81 -19.81 6.67
N LYS A 110 -20.72 -20.44 6.22
CA LYS A 110 -19.56 -20.75 7.05
C LYS A 110 -18.84 -19.49 7.51
N VAL A 111 -18.59 -18.53 6.60
CA VAL A 111 -17.95 -17.25 6.93
C VAL A 111 -18.72 -16.48 7.99
N VAL A 112 -20.06 -16.45 7.89
CA VAL A 112 -20.89 -15.72 8.85
C VAL A 112 -20.95 -16.42 10.22
N ARG A 113 -20.95 -17.76 10.26
CA ARG A 113 -21.05 -18.52 11.52
C ARG A 113 -19.72 -18.67 12.24
N GLU A 114 -18.64 -18.87 11.50
CA GLU A 114 -17.32 -19.24 12.05
C GLU A 114 -16.29 -18.11 11.91
N GLY A 115 -16.59 -17.06 11.14
CA GLY A 115 -15.66 -15.95 10.91
C GLY A 115 -15.40 -15.11 12.16
N ALA A 116 -14.15 -14.65 12.30
CA ALA A 116 -13.79 -13.72 13.35
C ALA A 116 -14.44 -12.34 13.09
N PRO A 117 -15.23 -11.78 14.04
CA PRO A 117 -15.86 -10.49 13.84
C PRO A 117 -14.82 -9.36 13.84
N LEU A 118 -14.78 -8.57 12.77
CA LEU A 118 -13.93 -7.38 12.67
C LEU A 118 -14.64 -6.20 13.34
N LEU A 119 -14.30 -5.95 14.61
CA LEU A 119 -14.81 -4.84 15.40
C LEU A 119 -13.85 -3.64 15.33
N ARG A 120 -14.32 -2.47 15.78
CA ARG A 120 -13.44 -1.32 15.99
C ARG A 120 -12.38 -1.70 17.02
N SER A 121 -11.12 -1.83 16.58
CA SER A 121 -9.99 -1.95 17.50
C SER A 121 -9.97 -0.72 18.41
N GLY A 122 -9.99 -0.94 19.72
CA GLY A 122 -9.90 0.11 20.73
C GLY A 122 -8.52 0.79 20.80
N GLY A 123 -7.61 0.52 19.85
CA GLY A 123 -6.24 1.04 19.84
C GLY A 123 -5.24 0.20 20.62
N GLU A 124 -5.71 -0.83 21.34
CA GLU A 124 -4.85 -1.79 22.01
C GLU A 124 -4.45 -2.88 21.01
N VAL A 125 -3.19 -2.84 20.58
CA VAL A 125 -2.55 -3.94 19.88
C VAL A 125 -2.59 -5.13 20.83
N SER A 126 -3.30 -6.21 20.49
CA SER A 126 -3.27 -7.41 21.32
C SER A 126 -1.82 -7.88 21.44
N GLU A 127 -1.37 -8.26 22.63
CA GLU A 127 0.02 -8.69 22.90
C GLU A 127 0.51 -9.80 21.93
N SER A 128 -0.41 -10.55 21.34
CA SER A 128 -0.16 -11.52 20.28
C SER A 128 0.46 -10.93 19.00
N GLU A 129 0.19 -9.67 18.65
CA GLU A 129 0.78 -8.97 17.49
C GLU A 129 2.20 -8.42 17.78
N LEU A 130 2.54 -8.19 19.05
CA LEU A 130 3.89 -7.77 19.46
C LEU A 130 4.90 -8.92 19.46
N LEU A 131 4.44 -10.16 19.68
CA LEU A 131 5.28 -11.36 19.69
C LEU A 131 5.52 -11.98 18.29
N ALA A 132 4.84 -11.49 17.26
CA ALA A 132 4.90 -12.02 15.89
C ALA A 132 5.73 -11.16 14.92
N ARG A 133 6.48 -10.17 15.43
CA ARG A 133 7.39 -9.31 14.65
C ARG A 133 8.86 -9.64 14.89
#